data_AF-A0A9D6NG31-F1
#
_entry.id   AF-A0A9D6NG31-F1
#
_cell.length_a   1.000
_cell.length_b   1.000
_cell.length_c   1.000
_cell.angle_alpha   90.00
_cell.angle_beta   90.00
_cell.angle_gamma   90.00
#
_symmetry.space_group_name_H-M   'P 1'
#
loop_
_entity.id
_entity.type
_entity.pdbx_description
1 polymer ?
#
loop_
_entity_poly.entity_id
_entity_poly.type
_entity_poly.pdbx_seq_one_letter_code
_entity_poly.pdbx_strand_id
1 'polypeptide(L)'
;MSKDPRQLFPRGSGQRYGLMELVKGTSPMVGKGPEDTVMSWPHLLIMEVLAILGTTVLLLFWSLAINAPLREFANPDVTENPAKAAWYFMQLQEILLHMHPALAGVIIPVVMVIVLMALPYIDRSREDIGIWFASKKGRKIALFSTVYTTIWLIGLILFDEYIRVRSLIQEPEIWPGWLIPLAVIFGLSALLYFLLRRWRPTTREMLIGFFTAFVVTYILLTIVGLFFRGLGMHLTLPWNLPPGALTF
;
A
#
# COMPACT_ATOMS: atom_id res chain seq x y z
N MET A 1 8.51 21.70 31.33
CA MET A 1 9.98 21.64 31.51
C MET A 1 10.64 21.83 30.15
N SER A 2 11.41 22.91 29.98
CA SER A 2 12.21 23.15 28.79
C SER A 2 13.33 22.10 28.76
N LYS A 3 13.31 21.15 27.80
CA LYS A 3 14.40 20.18 27.60
C LYS A 3 15.56 20.93 26.93
N ASP A 4 16.59 21.28 27.71
CA ASP A 4 17.85 21.82 27.19
C ASP A 4 18.57 20.71 26.39
N PRO A 5 18.79 20.87 25.07
CA PRO A 5 19.43 19.86 24.23
C PRO A 5 20.89 19.56 24.63
N ARG A 6 21.49 20.34 25.54
CA ARG A 6 22.85 20.11 26.06
C ARG A 6 22.89 19.21 27.30
N GLN A 7 21.74 18.88 27.91
CA GLN A 7 21.69 18.01 29.08
C GLN A 7 21.47 16.55 28.65
N LEU A 8 22.58 15.83 28.44
CA LEU A 8 22.59 14.41 28.07
C LEU A 8 22.22 13.47 29.23
N PHE A 9 22.33 13.94 30.48
CA PHE A 9 22.03 13.16 31.67
C PHE A 9 21.04 13.93 32.56
N PRO A 10 19.93 13.30 32.99
CA PRO A 10 18.95 13.95 33.84
C PRO A 10 19.49 14.19 35.25
N ARG A 11 19.25 15.38 35.81
CA ARG A 11 19.51 15.67 37.23
C ARG A 11 18.43 15.00 38.08
N GLY A 12 18.83 14.12 39.01
CA GLY A 12 17.94 13.56 40.03
C GLY A 12 17.54 12.09 39.88
N SER A 13 18.13 11.33 38.95
CA SER A 13 17.79 9.89 38.76
C SER A 13 18.24 8.97 39.90
N GLY A 14 18.99 9.46 40.89
CA GLY A 14 19.60 8.63 41.95
C GLY A 14 20.66 7.62 41.48
N GLN A 15 20.74 7.36 40.17
CA GLN A 15 21.68 6.46 39.53
C GLN A 15 22.93 7.22 39.06
N ARG A 16 24.11 6.65 39.31
CA ARG A 16 25.38 7.19 38.81
C ARG A 16 25.69 6.56 37.46
N TYR A 17 25.69 7.36 36.40
CA TYR A 17 26.08 6.91 35.06
C TYR A 17 27.56 7.23 34.81
N GLY A 18 28.33 6.24 34.37
CA GLY A 18 29.68 6.43 33.88
C GLY A 18 29.67 6.71 32.38
N LEU A 19 30.09 7.92 31.97
CA LEU A 19 30.27 8.23 30.56
C LEU A 19 31.52 7.48 30.05
N MET A 20 31.33 6.42 29.26
CA MET A 20 32.45 5.68 28.67
C MET A 20 33.03 6.42 27.46
N GLU A 21 32.19 6.82 26.50
CA GLU A 21 32.62 7.54 25.30
C GLU A 21 31.46 8.31 24.66
N LEU A 22 31.75 9.46 24.07
CA LEU A 22 30.80 10.26 23.28
C LEU A 22 31.17 10.16 21.80
N VAL A 23 30.54 9.23 21.11
CA VAL A 23 30.75 9.02 19.67
C VAL A 23 29.61 9.68 18.90
N LYS A 24 29.94 10.34 17.78
CA LYS A 24 28.93 10.78 16.82
C LYS A 24 28.31 9.56 16.16
N GLY A 25 27.19 9.10 16.71
CA GLY A 25 26.40 8.02 16.14
C GLY A 25 25.39 8.54 15.11
N THR A 26 24.91 7.63 14.27
CA THR A 26 23.83 7.89 13.31
C THR A 26 22.62 6.97 13.53
N SER A 27 22.53 6.26 14.66
CA SER A 27 21.36 5.44 14.98
C SER A 27 20.19 6.28 15.50
N PRO A 28 18.93 5.78 15.45
CA PRO A 28 17.78 6.42 16.09
C PRO A 28 17.89 6.56 17.63
N MET A 29 18.85 5.87 18.24
CA MET A 29 19.15 5.97 19.68
C MET A 29 20.00 7.20 20.02
N VAL A 30 20.57 7.87 19.01
CA VAL A 30 21.40 9.06 19.20
C VAL A 30 20.53 10.20 19.72
N GLY A 31 20.92 10.76 20.86
CA GLY A 31 20.17 11.84 21.51
C GLY A 31 18.99 11.38 22.37
N LYS A 32 18.78 10.06 22.52
CA LYS A 32 17.86 9.51 23.53
C LYS A 32 18.65 9.13 24.78
N GLY A 33 18.33 9.78 25.89
CA GLY A 33 18.89 9.43 27.20
C GLY A 33 18.35 8.08 27.70
N PRO A 34 18.99 7.47 28.72
CA PRO A 34 18.51 6.23 29.34
C PRO A 34 17.03 6.29 29.75
N GLU A 35 16.54 7.45 30.18
CA GLU A 35 15.15 7.72 30.57
C GLU A 35 14.14 7.73 29.41
N ASP A 36 14.60 7.98 28.18
CA ASP A 36 13.77 7.95 26.97
C ASP A 36 13.76 6.53 26.35
N THR A 37 14.29 5.52 27.07
CA THR A 37 14.37 4.11 26.65
C THR A 37 13.91 3.16 27.76
N VAL A 38 13.42 1.99 27.39
CA VAL A 38 13.03 0.92 28.32
C VAL A 38 13.70 -0.39 27.89
N MET A 39 14.07 -1.23 28.86
CA MET A 39 14.63 -2.55 28.56
C MET A 39 13.60 -3.40 27.83
N SER A 40 14.00 -4.02 26.71
CA SER A 40 13.15 -4.91 25.93
C SER A 40 12.63 -6.09 26.76
N TRP A 41 13.48 -6.62 27.65
CA TRP A 41 13.07 -7.58 28.66
C TRP A 41 12.69 -6.87 29.96
N PRO A 42 11.52 -7.15 30.56
CA PRO A 42 10.41 -7.97 30.05
C PRO A 42 9.39 -7.16 29.23
N HIS A 43 9.50 -5.83 29.18
CA HIS A 43 8.43 -4.93 28.73
C HIS A 43 7.97 -5.17 27.28
N LEU A 44 8.90 -5.19 26.33
CA LEU A 44 8.58 -5.42 24.92
C LEU A 44 8.10 -6.86 24.70
N LEU A 45 8.78 -7.82 25.33
CA LEU A 45 8.47 -9.24 25.15
C LEU A 45 7.06 -9.59 25.65
N ILE A 46 6.62 -9.03 26.78
CA ILE A 46 5.24 -9.22 27.27
C ILE A 46 4.24 -8.65 26.27
N MET A 47 4.49 -7.46 25.72
CA MET A 47 3.61 -6.85 24.71
C MET A 47 3.55 -7.68 23.42
N GLU A 48 4.66 -8.24 22.97
CA GLU A 48 4.73 -9.14 21.81
C GLU A 48 3.96 -10.44 22.05
N VAL A 49 4.12 -11.07 23.22
CA VAL A 49 3.38 -12.28 23.59
C VAL A 49 1.87 -11.99 23.65
N LEU A 50 1.45 -10.86 24.23
CA LEU A 50 0.06 -10.45 24.25
C LEU A 50 -0.48 -10.19 22.84
N ALA A 51 0.30 -9.58 21.95
CA ALA A 51 -0.08 -9.37 20.56
C ALA A 51 -0.22 -10.69 19.79
N ILE A 52 0.68 -11.66 20.02
CA ILE A 52 0.59 -13.00 19.44
C ILE A 52 -0.67 -13.71 19.92
N LEU A 53 -0.88 -13.79 21.24
CA LEU A 53 -2.06 -14.43 21.82
C LEU A 53 -3.35 -13.77 21.33
N GLY A 54 -3.40 -12.44 21.33
CA GLY A 54 -4.55 -11.68 20.82
C GLY A 54 -4.82 -11.98 19.34
N THR A 55 -3.78 -12.03 18.50
CA THR A 55 -3.91 -12.37 17.08
C THR A 55 -4.39 -13.81 16.91
N THR A 56 -3.85 -14.77 17.66
CA THR A 56 -4.27 -16.17 17.61
C THR A 56 -5.74 -16.33 18.01
N VAL A 57 -6.16 -15.69 19.11
CA VAL A 57 -7.57 -15.72 19.55
C VAL A 57 -8.49 -15.10 18.50
N LEU A 58 -8.10 -13.98 17.90
CA LEU A 58 -8.86 -13.33 16.83
C LEU A 58 -9.01 -14.27 15.61
N LEU A 59 -7.93 -14.92 15.18
CA LEU A 59 -7.96 -15.85 14.06
C LEU A 59 -8.82 -17.09 14.36
N LEU A 60 -8.73 -17.63 15.58
CA LEU A 60 -9.57 -18.76 16.00
C LEU A 60 -11.05 -18.37 16.03
N PHE A 61 -11.38 -17.19 16.58
CA PHE A 61 -12.75 -16.70 16.58
C PHE A 61 -13.28 -16.50 15.16
N TRP A 62 -12.47 -15.91 14.27
CA TRP A 62 -12.84 -15.75 12.86
C TRP A 62 -13.08 -17.09 12.17
N SER A 63 -12.21 -18.09 12.42
CA SER A 63 -12.34 -19.44 11.87
C SER A 63 -13.58 -20.19 12.36
N LEU A 64 -14.08 -19.88 13.56
CA LEU A 64 -15.32 -20.46 14.10
C LEU A 64 -16.56 -19.72 13.60
N ALA A 65 -16.45 -18.40 13.34
CA ALA A 65 -17.56 -17.56 12.93
C ALA A 65 -17.91 -17.69 11.45
N ILE A 66 -16.90 -17.93 10.59
CA ILE A 66 -17.06 -17.96 9.13
C ILE A 66 -16.49 -19.26 8.58
N ASN A 67 -17.35 -20.09 8.01
CA ASN A 67 -16.94 -21.31 7.32
C ASN A 67 -16.31 -20.97 5.96
N ALA A 68 -15.22 -21.64 5.61
CA ALA A 68 -14.63 -21.51 4.28
C ALA A 68 -15.56 -22.12 3.22
N PRO A 69 -15.85 -21.41 2.11
CA PRO A 69 -16.62 -21.98 1.02
C PRO A 69 -15.79 -23.06 0.31
N LEU A 70 -16.22 -24.31 0.41
CA LEU A 70 -15.61 -25.43 -0.31
C LEU A 70 -16.18 -25.50 -1.72
N ARG A 71 -15.29 -25.53 -2.73
CA ARG A 71 -15.64 -25.67 -4.16
C ARG A 71 -15.54 -27.14 -4.59
N GLU A 72 -16.00 -27.40 -5.81
CA GLU A 72 -15.85 -28.69 -6.48
C GLU A 72 -14.37 -29.04 -6.70
N PHE A 73 -14.09 -30.33 -6.90
CA PHE A 73 -12.74 -30.78 -7.22
C PHE A 73 -12.25 -30.18 -8.55
N ALA A 74 -10.95 -29.93 -8.64
CA ALA A 74 -10.34 -29.36 -9.84
C ALA A 74 -10.59 -30.25 -11.07
N ASN A 75 -11.18 -29.67 -12.11
CA ASN A 75 -11.43 -30.32 -13.40
C ASN A 75 -10.71 -29.54 -14.51
N PRO A 76 -9.68 -30.11 -15.17
CA PRO A 76 -8.97 -29.46 -16.26
C PRO A 76 -9.84 -29.14 -17.49
N ASP A 77 -10.93 -29.87 -17.70
CA ASP A 77 -11.83 -29.69 -18.85
C ASP A 77 -12.84 -28.54 -18.64
N VAL A 78 -12.91 -27.96 -17.44
CA VAL A 78 -13.86 -26.91 -17.07
C VAL A 78 -13.12 -25.71 -16.48
N THR A 79 -13.10 -24.59 -17.21
CA THR A 79 -12.58 -23.32 -16.71
C THR A 79 -13.62 -22.61 -15.85
N GLU A 80 -13.26 -22.30 -14.61
CA GLU A 80 -14.13 -21.56 -13.70
C GLU A 80 -14.41 -20.13 -14.19
N ASN A 81 -15.66 -19.70 -14.10
CA ASN A 81 -16.08 -18.34 -14.46
C ASN A 81 -17.02 -17.77 -13.38
N PRO A 82 -16.60 -16.75 -12.59
CA PRO A 82 -15.31 -16.04 -12.67
C PRO A 82 -14.19 -16.74 -11.89
N ALA A 83 -13.04 -16.94 -12.53
CA ALA A 83 -11.81 -17.32 -11.85
C ALA A 83 -11.21 -16.10 -11.14
N LYS A 84 -11.37 -15.99 -9.81
CA LYS A 84 -10.77 -14.91 -8.99
C LYS A 84 -9.53 -15.42 -8.24
N ALA A 85 -8.49 -14.60 -8.23
CA ALA A 85 -7.28 -14.81 -7.46
C ALA A 85 -7.54 -14.56 -5.97
N ALA A 86 -6.59 -14.97 -5.13
CA ALA A 86 -6.58 -14.61 -3.72
C ALA A 86 -6.61 -13.08 -3.56
N TRP A 87 -7.27 -12.58 -2.51
CA TRP A 87 -7.54 -11.16 -2.31
C TRP A 87 -6.28 -10.27 -2.41
N TYR A 88 -5.13 -10.76 -1.94
CA TYR A 88 -3.89 -10.00 -1.97
C TYR A 88 -3.27 -9.86 -3.36
N PHE A 89 -3.69 -10.69 -4.33
CA PHE A 89 -3.35 -10.59 -5.75
C PHE A 89 -4.48 -9.99 -6.60
N MET A 90 -5.63 -9.64 -5.99
CA MET A 90 -6.78 -9.16 -6.74
C MET A 90 -6.47 -7.86 -7.49
N GLN A 91 -5.64 -6.97 -6.93
CA GLN A 91 -5.17 -5.81 -7.68
C GLN A 91 -4.45 -6.21 -8.99
N LEU A 92 -3.55 -7.19 -8.94
CA LEU A 92 -2.80 -7.59 -10.14
C LEU A 92 -3.75 -8.19 -11.17
N GLN A 93 -4.72 -8.99 -10.73
CA GLN A 93 -5.75 -9.53 -11.60
C GLN A 93 -6.58 -8.43 -12.27
N GLU A 94 -6.96 -7.40 -11.53
CA GLU A 94 -7.71 -6.28 -12.10
C GLU A 94 -6.91 -5.54 -13.17
N ILE A 95 -5.62 -5.30 -12.92
CA ILE A 95 -4.70 -4.66 -13.87
C ILE A 95 -4.53 -5.53 -15.14
N LEU A 96 -4.50 -6.86 -14.99
CA LEU A 96 -4.38 -7.81 -16.11
C LEU A 96 -5.51 -7.68 -17.15
N LEU A 97 -6.69 -7.21 -16.75
CA LEU A 97 -7.81 -6.97 -17.68
C LEU A 97 -7.52 -5.82 -18.65
N HIS A 98 -6.71 -4.86 -18.21
CA HIS A 98 -6.59 -3.57 -18.91
C HIS A 98 -5.29 -3.43 -19.72
N MET A 99 -4.29 -4.29 -19.52
CA MET A 99 -2.99 -4.18 -20.20
C MET A 99 -2.37 -5.55 -20.50
N HIS A 100 -1.29 -5.58 -21.28
CA HIS A 100 -0.67 -6.84 -21.71
C HIS A 100 -0.21 -7.67 -20.48
N PRO A 101 -0.37 -9.01 -20.48
CA PRO A 101 -0.06 -9.84 -19.30
C PRO A 101 1.36 -9.69 -18.77
N ALA A 102 2.35 -9.59 -19.65
CA ALA A 102 3.74 -9.35 -19.25
C ALA A 102 3.94 -8.01 -18.52
N LEU A 103 3.22 -6.96 -18.95
CA LEU A 103 3.31 -5.64 -18.34
C LEU A 103 2.70 -5.63 -16.93
N ALA A 104 1.48 -6.15 -16.80
CA ALA A 104 0.75 -6.21 -15.54
C ALA A 104 1.38 -7.18 -14.53
N GLY A 105 1.74 -8.38 -14.97
CA GLY A 105 2.14 -9.48 -14.08
C GLY A 105 3.62 -9.50 -13.72
N VAL A 106 4.50 -8.93 -14.55
CA VAL A 106 5.95 -9.03 -14.36
C VAL A 106 6.59 -7.65 -14.27
N ILE A 107 6.44 -6.82 -15.31
CA ILE A 107 7.19 -5.56 -15.43
C ILE A 107 6.81 -4.57 -14.31
N ILE A 108 5.51 -4.28 -14.14
CA ILE A 108 5.05 -3.32 -13.12
C ILE A 108 5.44 -3.78 -11.71
N PRO A 109 5.18 -5.04 -11.28
CA PRO A 109 5.60 -5.51 -9.97
C PRO A 109 7.11 -5.41 -9.73
N VAL A 110 7.93 -5.81 -10.71
CA VAL A 110 9.40 -5.73 -10.60
C VAL A 110 9.86 -4.28 -10.46
N VAL A 111 9.33 -3.36 -11.27
CA VAL A 111 9.62 -1.93 -11.15
C VAL A 111 9.20 -1.39 -9.78
N MET A 112 8.03 -1.78 -9.27
CA MET A 112 7.56 -1.35 -7.96
C MET A 112 8.50 -1.81 -6.84
N VAL A 113 8.99 -3.06 -6.87
CA VAL A 113 9.96 -3.56 -5.89
C VAL A 113 11.27 -2.77 -5.97
N ILE A 114 11.77 -2.48 -7.18
CA ILE A 114 12.98 -1.65 -7.37
C ILE A 114 12.78 -0.24 -6.79
N VAL A 115 11.62 0.38 -7.04
CA VAL A 115 11.29 1.70 -6.49
C VAL A 115 11.24 1.67 -4.96
N LEU A 116 10.63 0.65 -4.36
CA LEU A 116 10.57 0.48 -2.91
C LEU A 116 11.97 0.30 -2.30
N MET A 117 12.84 -0.49 -2.94
CA MET A 117 14.25 -0.62 -2.54
C MET A 117 15.03 0.70 -2.68
N ALA A 118 14.66 1.54 -3.64
CA ALA A 118 15.30 2.84 -3.86
C ALA A 118 14.88 3.92 -2.83
N LEU A 119 13.71 3.81 -2.20
CA LEU A 119 13.19 4.80 -1.24
C LEU A 119 14.21 5.28 -0.18
N PRO A 120 14.91 4.40 0.56
CA PRO A 120 15.90 4.84 1.57
C PRO A 120 17.10 5.59 0.98
N TYR A 121 17.38 5.42 -0.32
CA TYR A 121 18.47 6.14 -1.00
C TYR A 121 18.03 7.52 -1.52
N ILE A 122 16.73 7.70 -1.76
CA ILE A 122 16.11 8.95 -2.23
C ILE A 122 15.86 9.89 -1.05
N ASP A 123 15.23 9.41 0.03
CA ASP A 123 15.02 10.19 1.25
C ASP A 123 15.97 9.74 2.36
N ARG A 124 17.06 10.49 2.52
CA ARG A 124 18.06 10.30 3.57
C ARG A 124 17.85 11.22 4.77
N SER A 125 16.76 12.02 4.77
CA SER A 125 16.48 12.96 5.85
C SER A 125 16.13 12.22 7.14
N ARG A 126 16.51 12.80 8.27
CA ARG A 126 16.22 12.29 9.62
C ARG A 126 15.19 13.10 10.38
N GLU A 127 14.75 14.18 9.77
CA GLU A 127 13.66 15.02 10.29
C GLU A 127 12.36 14.24 10.21
N ASP A 128 11.36 14.55 11.04
CA ASP A 128 9.99 13.99 10.97
C ASP A 128 9.85 12.44 11.02
N ILE A 129 10.85 11.72 11.55
CA ILE A 129 10.76 10.26 11.75
C ILE A 129 9.77 9.96 12.87
N GLY A 130 8.88 8.97 12.65
CA GLY A 130 7.90 8.53 13.64
C GLY A 130 6.64 9.39 13.74
N ILE A 131 6.51 10.43 12.89
CA ILE A 131 5.29 11.22 12.76
C ILE A 131 4.48 10.66 11.59
N TRP A 132 3.25 10.24 11.84
CA TRP A 132 2.34 9.78 10.78
C TRP A 132 2.20 10.82 9.66
N PHE A 133 2.57 10.39 8.45
CA PHE A 133 2.65 11.19 7.22
C PHE A 133 3.64 12.37 7.25
N ALA A 134 4.73 12.23 8.03
CA ALA A 134 5.83 13.19 8.23
C ALA A 134 5.42 14.55 8.83
N SER A 135 4.49 15.28 8.22
CA SER A 135 4.14 16.63 8.61
C SER A 135 2.64 16.91 8.47
N LYS A 136 2.16 18.05 8.98
CA LYS A 136 0.79 18.53 8.73
C LYS A 136 0.50 18.73 7.24
N LYS A 137 1.52 19.10 6.45
CA LYS A 137 1.42 19.24 4.99
C LYS A 137 1.39 17.86 4.33
N GLY A 138 2.24 16.93 4.78
CA GLY A 138 2.24 15.54 4.32
C GLY A 138 0.89 14.85 4.50
N ARG A 139 0.17 15.10 5.61
CA ARG A 139 -1.22 14.62 5.80
C ARG A 139 -2.19 15.16 4.75
N LYS A 140 -2.10 16.46 4.41
CA LYS A 140 -2.92 17.07 3.35
C LYS A 140 -2.58 16.50 1.97
N ILE A 141 -1.30 16.24 1.71
CA ILE A 141 -0.82 15.61 0.48
C ILE A 141 -1.34 14.18 0.38
N ALA A 142 -1.23 13.38 1.43
CA ALA A 142 -1.78 12.02 1.46
C ALA A 142 -3.29 12.03 1.20
N LEU A 143 -4.05 12.89 1.89
CA LEU A 143 -5.50 13.02 1.67
C LEU A 143 -5.82 13.41 0.22
N PHE A 144 -5.09 14.38 -0.33
CA PHE A 144 -5.28 14.80 -1.72
C PHE A 144 -4.96 13.66 -2.70
N SER A 145 -3.84 12.96 -2.52
CA SER A 145 -3.48 11.79 -3.32
C SER A 145 -4.55 10.72 -3.24
N THR A 146 -5.10 10.44 -2.06
CA THR A 146 -6.20 9.47 -1.90
C THR A 146 -7.42 9.86 -2.73
N VAL A 147 -7.88 11.11 -2.60
CA VAL A 147 -9.05 11.59 -3.36
C VAL A 147 -8.77 11.59 -4.86
N TYR A 148 -7.60 12.10 -5.27
CA TYR A 148 -7.16 12.14 -6.65
C TYR A 148 -7.16 10.74 -7.28
N THR A 149 -6.47 9.79 -6.65
CA THR A 149 -6.35 8.42 -7.16
C THR A 149 -7.69 7.71 -7.17
N THR A 150 -8.52 7.90 -6.15
CA THR A 150 -9.86 7.30 -6.09
C THR A 150 -10.73 7.77 -7.26
N ILE A 151 -10.80 9.09 -7.49
CA ILE A 151 -11.60 9.68 -8.57
C ILE A 151 -11.11 9.19 -9.93
N TRP A 152 -9.80 9.24 -10.19
CA TRP A 152 -9.24 8.81 -11.46
C TRP A 152 -9.41 7.31 -11.70
N LEU A 153 -9.17 6.47 -10.70
CA LEU A 153 -9.33 5.02 -10.87
C LEU A 153 -10.79 4.63 -11.11
N ILE A 154 -11.74 5.17 -10.34
CA ILE A 154 -13.17 4.93 -10.59
C ILE A 154 -13.54 5.40 -12.00
N GLY A 155 -13.07 6.60 -12.39
CA GLY A 155 -13.29 7.13 -13.73
C GLY A 155 -12.74 6.22 -14.82
N LEU A 156 -11.51 5.71 -14.67
CA LEU A 156 -10.88 4.80 -15.62
C LEU A 156 -11.59 3.44 -15.71
N ILE A 157 -12.00 2.87 -14.57
CA ILE A 157 -12.71 1.57 -14.54
C ILE A 157 -14.05 1.69 -15.26
N LEU A 158 -14.82 2.75 -14.97
CA LEU A 158 -16.09 2.99 -15.65
C LEU A 158 -15.88 3.29 -17.14
N PHE A 159 -14.90 4.12 -17.48
CA PHE A 159 -14.56 4.44 -18.86
C PHE A 159 -14.22 3.19 -19.66
N ASP A 160 -13.40 2.29 -19.11
CA ASP A 160 -13.04 1.04 -19.78
C ASP A 160 -14.23 0.10 -19.94
N GLU A 161 -15.12 -0.02 -18.95
CA GLU A 161 -16.30 -0.89 -19.07
C GLU A 161 -17.29 -0.40 -20.16
N TYR A 162 -17.55 0.90 -20.24
CA TYR A 162 -18.53 1.46 -21.18
C TYR A 162 -17.97 1.64 -22.60
N ILE A 163 -16.72 2.08 -22.73
CA ILE A 163 -16.12 2.38 -24.04
C ILE A 163 -15.36 1.17 -24.60
N ARG A 164 -14.83 0.30 -23.73
CA ARG A 164 -14.07 -0.89 -24.10
C ARG A 164 -12.97 -0.57 -25.10
N VAL A 165 -11.98 0.21 -24.65
CA VAL A 165 -10.89 0.75 -25.49
C VAL A 165 -10.21 -0.36 -26.32
N ARG A 166 -10.00 -1.53 -25.71
CA ARG A 166 -9.46 -2.72 -26.39
C ARG A 166 -10.30 -3.22 -27.55
N SER A 167 -11.63 -3.10 -27.47
CA SER A 167 -12.53 -3.50 -28.55
C SER A 167 -12.53 -2.50 -29.72
N LEU A 168 -12.23 -1.22 -29.44
CA LEU A 168 -12.15 -0.16 -30.44
C LEU A 168 -10.82 -0.17 -31.20
N ILE A 169 -9.72 -0.43 -30.50
CA ILE A 169 -8.36 -0.45 -31.05
C ILE A 169 -7.78 -1.84 -30.81
N GLN A 170 -8.16 -2.79 -31.65
CA GLN A 170 -7.72 -4.19 -31.53
C GLN A 170 -6.32 -4.39 -32.11
N GLU A 171 -6.01 -3.75 -33.23
CA GLU A 171 -4.74 -3.90 -33.92
C GLU A 171 -4.04 -2.57 -34.21
N PRO A 172 -2.70 -2.50 -34.07
CA PRO A 172 -1.82 -3.53 -33.48
C PRO A 172 -1.91 -3.58 -31.95
N GLU A 173 -1.73 -4.78 -31.36
CA GLU A 173 -1.87 -5.05 -29.91
C GLU A 173 -1.00 -4.14 -29.01
N ILE A 174 0.09 -3.61 -29.55
CA ILE A 174 1.00 -2.69 -28.86
C ILE A 174 0.25 -1.45 -28.34
N TRP A 175 -0.79 -0.96 -29.04
CA TRP A 175 -1.55 0.21 -28.60
C TRP A 175 -2.36 -0.06 -27.32
N PRO A 176 -3.36 -0.95 -27.31
CA PRO A 176 -4.15 -1.20 -26.13
C PRO A 176 -3.39 -1.96 -25.04
N GLY A 177 -2.41 -2.79 -25.41
CA GLY A 177 -1.67 -3.63 -24.47
C GLY A 177 -0.56 -2.91 -23.73
N TRP A 178 0.12 -1.95 -24.39
CA TRP A 178 1.34 -1.33 -23.86
C TRP A 178 1.25 0.19 -23.83
N LEU A 179 1.05 0.84 -24.97
CA LEU A 179 1.21 2.29 -25.09
C LEU A 179 0.13 3.06 -24.33
N ILE A 180 -1.14 2.71 -24.50
CA ILE A 180 -2.25 3.40 -23.83
C ILE A 180 -2.16 3.23 -22.30
N PRO A 181 -2.01 2.02 -21.74
CA PRO A 181 -1.89 1.85 -20.29
C PRO A 181 -0.68 2.58 -19.71
N LEU A 182 0.48 2.50 -20.36
CA LEU A 182 1.67 3.23 -19.91
C LEU A 182 1.49 4.75 -19.98
N ALA A 183 0.91 5.26 -21.07
CA ALA A 183 0.62 6.68 -21.21
C ALA A 183 -0.33 7.18 -20.11
N VAL A 184 -1.35 6.39 -19.75
CA VAL A 184 -2.26 6.70 -18.65
C VAL A 184 -1.53 6.68 -17.30
N ILE A 185 -0.73 5.64 -17.02
CA ILE A 185 0.02 5.53 -15.74
C ILE A 185 1.00 6.69 -15.59
N PHE A 186 1.84 6.95 -16.60
CA PHE A 186 2.81 8.04 -16.55
C PHE A 186 2.13 9.41 -16.59
N GLY A 187 1.07 9.57 -17.38
CA GLY A 187 0.30 10.81 -17.49
C GLY A 187 -0.37 11.20 -16.16
N LEU A 188 -1.04 10.26 -15.51
CA LEU A 188 -1.66 10.50 -14.19
C LEU A 188 -0.62 10.67 -13.09
N SER A 189 0.48 9.92 -13.12
CA SER A 189 1.58 10.10 -12.16
C SER A 189 2.26 11.47 -12.31
N ALA A 190 2.46 11.92 -13.55
CA ALA A 190 2.99 13.25 -13.85
C ALA A 190 1.99 14.35 -13.46
N LEU A 191 0.70 14.17 -13.75
CA LEU A 191 -0.34 15.10 -13.33
C LEU A 191 -0.38 15.22 -11.80
N LEU A 192 -0.34 14.10 -11.07
CA LEU A 192 -0.23 14.10 -9.62
C LEU A 192 1.03 14.84 -9.17
N TYR A 193 2.19 14.59 -9.77
CA TYR A 193 3.43 15.30 -9.47
C TYR A 193 3.26 16.83 -9.58
N PHE A 194 2.74 17.32 -10.70
CA PHE A 194 2.53 18.75 -10.93
C PHE A 194 1.51 19.35 -9.95
N LEU A 195 0.43 18.61 -9.67
CA LEU A 195 -0.58 19.02 -8.69
C LEU A 195 0.00 19.06 -7.28
N LEU A 196 0.86 18.13 -6.87
CA LEU A 196 1.49 18.16 -5.55
C LEU A 196 2.54 19.26 -5.43
N ARG A 197 3.26 19.57 -6.52
CA ARG A 197 4.32 20.58 -6.55
C ARG A 197 3.82 21.98 -6.16
N ARG A 198 2.54 22.30 -6.35
CA ARG A 198 1.93 23.58 -5.94
C ARG A 198 2.09 23.88 -4.44
N TRP A 199 2.23 22.84 -3.61
CA TRP A 199 2.39 22.98 -2.16
C TRP A 199 3.85 23.03 -1.69
N ARG A 200 4.81 23.08 -2.64
CA ARG A 200 6.27 23.01 -2.38
C ARG A 200 6.61 21.93 -1.34
N PRO A 201 6.28 20.66 -1.63
CA PRO A 201 6.54 19.54 -0.73
C PRO A 201 8.04 19.23 -0.64
N THR A 202 8.46 18.68 0.49
CA THR A 202 9.78 18.05 0.62
C THR A 202 9.83 16.73 -0.17
N THR A 203 11.04 16.18 -0.37
CA THR A 203 11.20 14.87 -1.02
C THR A 203 10.37 13.79 -0.33
N ARG A 204 10.37 13.76 1.01
CA ARG A 204 9.55 12.82 1.80
C ARG A 204 8.05 13.00 1.55
N GLU A 205 7.58 14.24 1.58
CA GLU A 205 6.16 14.54 1.36
C GLU A 205 5.70 14.15 -0.05
N MET A 206 6.57 14.34 -1.06
CA MET A 206 6.34 13.83 -2.41
C MET A 206 6.26 12.31 -2.45
N LEU A 207 7.20 11.61 -1.81
CA LEU A 207 7.19 10.15 -1.73
C LEU A 207 5.94 9.63 -1.03
N ILE A 208 5.50 10.28 0.05
CA ILE A 208 4.23 9.96 0.73
C ILE A 208 3.06 10.11 -0.23
N GLY A 209 3.03 11.18 -1.04
CA GLY A 209 1.99 11.39 -2.04
C GLY A 209 1.88 10.25 -3.06
N PHE A 210 3.02 9.80 -3.61
CA PHE A 210 3.06 8.69 -4.56
C PHE A 210 2.80 7.33 -3.91
N PHE A 211 3.37 7.09 -2.73
CA PHE A 211 3.15 5.85 -1.98
C PHE A 211 1.68 5.72 -1.58
N THR A 212 1.03 6.83 -1.19
CA THR A 212 -0.41 6.85 -0.90
C THR A 212 -1.21 6.51 -2.16
N ALA A 213 -0.87 7.10 -3.32
CA ALA A 213 -1.53 6.75 -4.58
C ALA A 213 -1.37 5.26 -4.91
N PHE A 214 -0.18 4.69 -4.74
CA PHE A 214 0.07 3.25 -4.90
C PHE A 214 -0.81 2.39 -3.98
N VAL A 215 -0.83 2.67 -2.68
CA VAL A 215 -1.64 1.92 -1.69
C VAL A 215 -3.13 2.05 -1.96
N VAL A 216 -3.61 3.25 -2.31
CA VAL A 216 -5.02 3.47 -2.65
C VAL A 216 -5.39 2.72 -3.93
N THR A 217 -4.48 2.66 -4.90
CA THR A 217 -4.68 1.85 -6.11
C THR A 217 -4.80 0.36 -5.76
N TYR A 218 -3.96 -0.13 -4.84
CA TYR A 218 -4.04 -1.50 -4.33
C TYR A 218 -5.37 -1.82 -3.69
N ILE A 219 -5.79 -1.00 -2.74
CA ILE A 219 -7.02 -1.22 -2.01
C ILE A 219 -8.23 -1.13 -2.95
N LEU A 220 -8.29 -0.10 -3.80
CA LEU A 220 -9.44 0.14 -4.66
C LEU A 220 -9.61 -0.96 -5.71
N LEU A 221 -8.53 -1.34 -6.41
CA LEU A 221 -8.60 -2.42 -7.40
C LEU A 221 -8.89 -3.77 -6.75
N THR A 222 -8.40 -4.00 -5.53
CA THR A 222 -8.76 -5.19 -4.75
C THR A 222 -10.26 -5.22 -4.42
N ILE A 223 -10.84 -4.09 -3.97
CA ILE A 223 -12.28 -3.99 -3.70
C ILE A 223 -13.09 -4.20 -4.98
N VAL A 224 -12.72 -3.54 -6.07
CA VAL A 224 -13.42 -3.68 -7.36
C VAL A 224 -13.37 -5.13 -7.84
N GLY A 225 -12.18 -5.74 -7.82
CA GLY A 225 -12.01 -7.12 -8.22
C GLY A 225 -12.81 -8.11 -7.36
N LEU A 226 -12.83 -7.92 -6.04
CA LEU A 226 -13.56 -8.81 -5.14
C LEU A 226 -15.08 -8.67 -5.29
N PHE A 227 -15.59 -7.45 -5.25
CA PHE A 227 -17.03 -7.19 -5.05
C PHE A 227 -17.79 -6.79 -6.31
N PHE A 228 -17.11 -6.33 -7.37
CA PHE A 228 -17.76 -5.78 -8.55
C PHE A 228 -17.46 -6.54 -9.84
N ARG A 229 -16.48 -7.46 -9.86
CA ARG A 229 -16.22 -8.32 -11.02
C ARG A 229 -17.09 -9.58 -10.98
N GLY A 230 -17.95 -9.72 -11.99
CA GLY A 230 -18.86 -10.84 -12.21
C GLY A 230 -18.39 -11.79 -13.30
N LEU A 231 -19.33 -12.44 -14.00
CA LEU A 231 -19.03 -13.36 -15.10
C LEU A 231 -18.18 -12.68 -16.18
N GLY A 232 -17.17 -13.38 -16.68
CA GLY A 232 -16.22 -12.87 -17.67
C GLY A 232 -15.39 -11.69 -17.17
N MET A 233 -15.36 -11.44 -15.85
CA MET A 233 -14.77 -10.25 -15.24
C MET A 233 -15.44 -8.93 -15.68
N HIS A 234 -16.71 -8.96 -16.09
CA HIS A 234 -17.47 -7.73 -16.34
C HIS A 234 -17.86 -7.03 -15.04
N LEU A 235 -17.96 -5.70 -15.10
CA LEU A 235 -18.43 -4.92 -13.97
C LEU A 235 -19.93 -5.19 -13.72
N THR A 236 -20.25 -5.66 -12.53
CA THR A 236 -21.59 -5.99 -12.09
C THR A 236 -21.79 -5.51 -10.65
N LEU A 237 -23.02 -5.13 -10.31
CA LEU A 237 -23.31 -4.71 -8.95
C LEU A 237 -23.28 -5.93 -8.01
N PRO A 238 -22.82 -5.78 -6.75
CA PRO A 238 -22.63 -6.92 -5.85
C PRO A 238 -23.85 -7.82 -5.66
N TRP A 239 -25.06 -7.24 -5.71
CA TRP A 239 -26.33 -7.96 -5.57
C TRP A 239 -26.78 -8.72 -6.82
N ASN A 240 -26.13 -8.50 -7.96
CA ASN A 240 -26.38 -9.20 -9.22
C ASN A 240 -25.29 -10.24 -9.54
N LEU A 241 -24.37 -10.51 -8.61
CA LEU A 241 -23.33 -11.50 -8.79
C LEU A 241 -23.92 -12.92 -8.77
N PRO A 242 -23.42 -13.85 -9.61
CA PRO A 242 -23.88 -15.22 -9.58
C PRO A 242 -23.45 -15.89 -8.26
N PRO A 243 -24.19 -16.92 -7.80
CA PRO A 243 -23.81 -17.71 -6.62
C PRO A 243 -22.38 -18.23 -6.76
N GLY A 244 -21.53 -18.02 -5.74
CA GLY A 244 -20.14 -18.46 -5.74
C GLY A 244 -19.11 -17.49 -6.35
N ALA A 245 -19.55 -16.35 -6.91
CA ALA A 245 -18.63 -15.31 -7.38
C ALA A 245 -17.97 -14.50 -6.27
N LEU A 246 -18.55 -14.45 -5.07
CA LEU A 246 -17.89 -13.95 -3.88
C LEU A 246 -17.02 -15.06 -3.29
N THR A 247 -15.81 -14.71 -2.86
CA THR A 247 -14.79 -15.65 -2.37
C THR A 247 -14.94 -15.98 -0.88
N PHE A 248 -16.00 -15.48 -0.24
CA PHE A 248 -16.29 -15.61 1.19
C PHE A 248 -17.80 -15.70 1.42
#